data_AF-A0A9P8UVC9-F1
#
_entry.id   AF-A0A9P8UVC9-F1
#
_cell.length_a   1.000
_cell.length_b   1.000
_cell.length_c   1.000
_cell.angle_alpha   90.00
_cell.angle_beta   90.00
_cell.angle_gamma   90.00
#
_symmetry.space_group_name_H-M   'P 1'
#
loop_
_entity.id
_entity.type
_entity.pdbx_description
1 polymer ?
#
loop_
_entity_poly.entity_id
_entity_poly.type
_entity_poly.pdbx_seq_one_letter_code
_entity_poly.pdbx_strand_id
1 'polypeptide(L)'
;MATSSKDLVIIDVVKQSEVPVPWCDEFEKMISGMHFSAGKVQKLVQHKIAMMRQMRLFNDESIPDDATLSSLTSRRMLIARGLLGKLGANINIEPPFFLTWGCNIFVGDQVYINRGVSIYDNAPVTIGDRVLIGPDVCICTGTHDAHPQARREAHGTSFALPIWIESDCWIGARATILPGVRIGQGATVAAGAVVTKNVEPGAPTLKPSELSILR
;
A
#
# COMPACT_ATOMS: atom_id res chain seq x y z
N MET A 1 15.58 0.83 11.92
CA MET A 1 15.22 1.20 13.31
C MET A 1 14.28 2.38 13.21
N ALA A 2 13.38 2.55 14.19
CA ALA A 2 12.50 3.70 14.21
C ALA A 2 13.28 5.02 14.29
N THR A 3 12.72 6.08 13.71
CA THR A 3 13.25 7.44 13.83
C THR A 3 12.86 8.06 15.18
N SER A 4 13.64 9.04 15.63
CA SER A 4 13.37 9.79 16.86
C SER A 4 12.59 11.09 16.62
N SER A 5 12.40 11.49 15.37
CA SER A 5 11.68 12.69 14.97
C SER A 5 10.77 12.45 13.78
N LYS A 6 9.72 13.25 13.67
CA LYS A 6 8.79 13.22 12.53
C LYS A 6 9.50 13.64 11.25
N ASP A 7 9.08 13.05 10.13
CA ASP A 7 9.55 13.39 8.79
C ASP A 7 8.50 14.25 8.11
N LEU A 8 8.81 15.55 8.02
CA LEU A 8 7.88 16.53 7.45
C LEU A 8 7.63 16.30 5.96
N VAL A 9 8.60 15.75 5.23
CA VAL A 9 8.45 15.44 3.80
C VAL A 9 7.41 14.34 3.63
N ILE A 10 7.47 13.30 4.45
CA ILE A 10 6.50 12.19 4.42
C ILE A 10 5.11 12.64 4.88
N ILE A 11 5.03 13.51 5.89
CA ILE A 11 3.76 14.12 6.30
C ILE A 11 3.14 14.94 5.15
N ASP A 12 3.96 15.71 4.43
CA ASP A 12 3.50 16.52 3.30
C ASP A 12 3.03 15.69 2.10
N VAL A 13 3.54 14.47 1.92
CA VAL A 13 2.95 13.49 0.99
C VAL A 13 1.52 13.15 1.41
N VAL A 14 1.29 12.81 2.69
CA VAL A 14 -0.04 12.40 3.16
C VAL A 14 -1.04 13.56 3.19
N LYS A 15 -0.57 14.80 3.34
CA LYS A 15 -1.44 16.00 3.20
C LYS A 15 -2.07 16.14 1.82
N GLN A 16 -1.54 15.46 0.80
CA GLN A 16 -2.12 15.43 -0.54
C GLN A 16 -3.29 14.43 -0.65
N SER A 17 -3.61 13.70 0.43
CA SER A 17 -4.76 12.79 0.46
C SER A 17 -6.07 13.54 0.18
N GLU A 18 -6.79 13.08 -0.82
CA GLU A 18 -8.10 13.57 -1.26
C GLU A 18 -9.26 12.97 -0.42
N VAL A 19 -8.95 12.01 0.45
CA VAL A 19 -9.89 11.40 1.41
C VAL A 19 -9.58 11.82 2.85
N PRO A 20 -10.55 11.71 3.79
CA PRO A 20 -10.31 12.07 5.19
C PRO A 20 -9.15 11.29 5.82
N VAL A 21 -8.24 12.04 6.44
CA VAL A 21 -7.08 11.50 7.16
C VAL A 21 -7.30 11.68 8.67
N PRO A 22 -7.04 10.66 9.51
CA PRO A 22 -7.29 10.75 10.95
C PRO A 22 -6.15 11.45 11.69
N TRP A 23 -5.79 12.67 11.26
CA TRP A 23 -4.67 13.45 11.79
C TRP A 23 -4.67 13.53 13.32
N CYS A 24 -3.59 13.10 13.94
CA CYS A 24 -3.24 13.24 15.34
C CYS A 24 -1.74 12.96 15.51
N ASP A 25 -1.19 13.24 16.68
CA ASP A 25 0.24 13.05 16.95
C ASP A 25 0.73 11.62 16.67
N GLU A 26 -0.04 10.61 17.09
CA GLU A 26 0.30 9.19 16.85
C GLU A 26 0.19 8.81 15.36
N PHE A 27 -0.69 9.43 14.60
CA PHE A 27 -0.76 9.23 13.15
C PHE A 27 0.47 9.81 12.45
N GLU A 28 0.88 11.02 12.83
CA GLU A 28 2.08 11.67 12.28
C GLU A 28 3.34 10.87 12.62
N LYS A 29 3.46 10.37 13.86
CA LYS A 29 4.53 9.44 14.25
C LYS A 29 4.54 8.18 13.38
N MET A 30 3.36 7.57 13.20
CA MET A 30 3.17 6.33 12.45
C MET A 30 3.69 6.46 11.01
N ILE A 31 3.25 7.49 10.28
CA ILE A 31 3.63 7.67 8.88
C ILE A 31 5.10 8.12 8.72
N SER A 32 5.69 8.71 9.76
CA SER A 32 7.04 9.28 9.76
C SER A 32 8.15 8.32 10.20
N GLY A 33 7.84 7.05 10.42
CA GLY A 33 8.81 6.05 10.87
C GLY A 33 9.18 6.09 12.35
N MET A 34 8.43 6.85 13.16
CA MET A 34 8.55 6.78 14.62
C MET A 34 7.73 5.61 15.17
N HIS A 35 8.07 5.17 16.38
CA HIS A 35 7.18 4.28 17.13
C HIS A 35 5.82 4.94 17.37
N PHE A 36 4.75 4.17 17.18
CA PHE A 36 3.39 4.64 17.36
C PHE A 36 2.51 3.57 18.04
N SER A 37 1.40 4.01 18.62
CA SER A 37 0.42 3.21 19.36
C SER A 37 -1.01 3.49 18.86
N ALA A 38 -1.32 3.09 17.63
CA ALA A 38 -2.63 3.37 17.01
C ALA A 38 -3.83 2.85 17.83
N GLY A 39 -3.70 1.70 18.48
CA GLY A 39 -4.77 1.10 19.28
C GLY A 39 -5.12 1.85 20.57
N LYS A 40 -4.30 2.81 20.99
CA LYS A 40 -4.54 3.63 22.20
C LYS A 40 -5.22 4.97 21.89
N VAL A 41 -5.41 5.31 20.62
CA VAL A 41 -6.01 6.58 20.19
C VAL A 41 -7.37 6.34 19.59
N GLN A 42 -8.42 6.81 20.26
CA GLN A 42 -9.80 6.56 19.86
C GLN A 42 -10.11 6.97 18.41
N LYS A 43 -9.58 8.12 17.96
CA LYS A 43 -9.73 8.61 16.58
C LYS A 43 -9.19 7.61 15.55
N LEU A 44 -8.04 7.00 15.84
CA LEU A 44 -7.40 6.00 14.99
C LEU A 44 -8.15 4.68 14.98
N VAL A 45 -8.65 4.25 16.14
CA VAL A 45 -9.52 3.07 16.25
C VAL A 45 -10.81 3.24 15.45
N GLN A 46 -11.46 4.41 15.57
CA GLN A 46 -12.68 4.73 14.83
C GLN A 46 -12.44 4.74 13.30
N HIS A 47 -11.32 5.31 12.85
CA HIS A 47 -10.93 5.27 11.44
C HIS A 47 -10.75 3.84 10.93
N LYS A 48 -10.03 2.98 11.68
CA LYS A 48 -9.87 1.57 11.30
C LYS A 48 -11.20 0.82 11.19
N ILE A 49 -12.12 1.04 12.13
CA ILE A 49 -13.46 0.42 12.08
C ILE A 49 -14.24 0.91 10.85
N ALA A 50 -14.17 2.21 10.53
CA ALA A 50 -14.78 2.75 9.32
C ALA A 50 -14.18 2.13 8.05
N MET A 51 -12.85 2.00 8.00
CA MET A 51 -12.15 1.32 6.90
C MET A 51 -12.60 -0.12 6.73
N MET A 52 -12.69 -0.90 7.81
CA MET A 52 -13.17 -2.29 7.75
C MET A 52 -14.59 -2.40 7.17
N ARG A 53 -15.47 -1.45 7.52
CA ARG A 53 -16.84 -1.40 6.95
C ARG A 53 -16.83 -1.11 5.45
N GLN A 54 -16.01 -0.17 5.01
CA GLN A 54 -15.89 0.17 3.58
C GLN A 54 -15.21 -0.95 2.79
N MET A 55 -14.18 -1.60 3.34
CA MET A 55 -13.54 -2.76 2.72
C MET A 55 -14.51 -3.92 2.54
N ARG A 56 -15.46 -4.13 3.47
CA ARG A 56 -16.54 -5.11 3.28
C ARG A 56 -17.41 -4.78 2.07
N LEU A 57 -17.73 -3.51 1.84
CA LEU A 57 -18.52 -3.08 0.68
C LEU A 57 -17.72 -3.21 -0.62
N PHE A 58 -16.43 -2.86 -0.59
CA PHE A 58 -15.53 -3.00 -1.74
C PHE A 58 -15.37 -4.46 -2.16
N ASN A 59 -15.21 -5.36 -1.17
CA ASN A 59 -15.02 -6.79 -1.37
C ASN A 59 -16.34 -7.58 -1.52
N ASP A 60 -17.47 -6.91 -1.75
CA ASP A 60 -18.72 -7.61 -2.01
C ASP A 60 -18.66 -8.34 -3.36
N GLU A 61 -18.73 -9.67 -3.31
CA GLU A 61 -18.64 -10.56 -4.47
C GLU A 61 -20.01 -10.87 -5.11
N SER A 62 -21.08 -10.17 -4.70
CA SER A 62 -22.39 -10.30 -5.34
C SER A 62 -22.35 -9.90 -6.81
N ILE A 63 -22.93 -10.76 -7.66
CA ILE A 63 -23.07 -10.57 -9.10
C ILE A 63 -24.57 -10.51 -9.43
N PRO A 64 -25.15 -9.31 -9.60
CA PRO A 64 -26.53 -9.16 -10.07
C PRO A 64 -26.75 -9.79 -11.46
N ASP A 65 -27.98 -10.21 -11.77
CA ASP A 65 -28.33 -10.84 -13.05
C ASP A 65 -28.06 -9.93 -14.27
N ASP A 66 -28.18 -8.61 -14.09
CA ASP A 66 -27.93 -7.59 -15.11
C ASP A 66 -26.48 -7.05 -15.10
N ALA A 67 -25.59 -7.69 -14.33
CA ALA A 67 -24.22 -7.22 -14.18
C ALA A 67 -23.41 -7.31 -15.49
N THR A 68 -22.55 -6.32 -15.69
CA THR A 68 -21.50 -6.33 -16.72
C THR A 68 -20.16 -6.16 -16.03
N LEU A 69 -19.06 -6.54 -16.68
CA LEU A 69 -17.71 -6.28 -16.15
C LEU A 69 -17.50 -4.79 -15.84
N SER A 70 -18.06 -3.90 -16.67
CA SER A 70 -18.00 -2.46 -16.43
C SER A 70 -18.81 -2.03 -15.21
N SER A 71 -20.02 -2.56 -14.99
CA SER A 71 -20.83 -2.17 -13.82
C SER A 71 -20.20 -2.66 -12.51
N LEU A 72 -19.63 -3.88 -12.52
CA LEU A 72 -18.89 -4.42 -11.38
C LEU A 72 -17.63 -3.59 -11.08
N THR A 73 -16.89 -3.19 -12.13
CA THR A 73 -15.71 -2.31 -11.99
C THR A 73 -16.10 -0.94 -11.44
N SER A 74 -17.11 -0.28 -12.03
CA SER A 74 -17.58 1.04 -11.59
C SER A 74 -18.03 1.03 -10.13
N ARG A 75 -18.74 -0.02 -9.70
CA ARG A 75 -19.16 -0.19 -8.30
C ARG A 75 -17.97 -0.18 -7.34
N ARG A 76 -16.94 -0.99 -7.62
CA ARG A 76 -15.72 -1.07 -6.78
C ARG A 76 -14.93 0.22 -6.81
N MET A 77 -14.76 0.80 -8.00
CA MET A 77 -13.98 2.03 -8.17
C MET A 77 -14.64 3.23 -7.49
N LEU A 78 -15.98 3.29 -7.43
CA LEU A 78 -16.70 4.30 -6.65
C LEU A 78 -16.33 4.24 -5.16
N ILE A 79 -16.26 3.03 -4.60
CA ILE A 79 -15.88 2.82 -3.19
C ILE A 79 -14.39 3.13 -2.99
N ALA A 80 -13.51 2.63 -3.87
CA ALA A 80 -12.07 2.89 -3.82
C ALA A 80 -11.72 4.38 -3.82
N ARG A 81 -12.43 5.22 -4.60
CA ARG A 81 -12.25 6.69 -4.59
C ARG A 81 -12.48 7.32 -3.21
N GLY A 82 -13.33 6.73 -2.37
CA GLY A 82 -13.56 7.18 -1.00
C GLY A 82 -12.59 6.59 0.03
N LEU A 83 -11.68 5.70 -0.39
CA LEU A 83 -10.76 4.97 0.49
C LEU A 83 -9.30 5.35 0.30
N LEU A 84 -8.85 5.48 -0.94
CA LEU A 84 -7.44 5.69 -1.27
C LEU A 84 -7.09 7.17 -1.20
N GLY A 85 -5.92 7.49 -0.63
CA GLY A 85 -5.38 8.86 -0.54
C GLY A 85 -5.44 9.61 -1.86
N LYS A 86 -5.10 8.95 -2.97
CA LYS A 86 -5.29 9.48 -4.32
C LYS A 86 -5.50 8.35 -5.31
N LEU A 87 -6.36 8.61 -6.30
CA LEU A 87 -6.71 7.62 -7.33
C LEU A 87 -6.84 8.29 -8.70
N GLY A 88 -5.86 8.03 -9.56
CA GLY A 88 -5.83 8.50 -10.95
C GLY A 88 -6.94 7.96 -11.86
N ALA A 89 -6.74 8.10 -13.17
CA ALA A 89 -7.67 7.71 -14.22
C ALA A 89 -7.38 6.29 -14.74
N ASN A 90 -8.40 5.64 -15.31
CA ASN A 90 -8.30 4.32 -15.96
C ASN A 90 -7.69 3.22 -15.07
N ILE A 91 -8.11 3.20 -13.80
CA ILE A 91 -7.63 2.24 -12.80
C ILE A 91 -8.66 1.12 -12.64
N ASN A 92 -8.15 -0.10 -12.42
CA ASN A 92 -8.96 -1.21 -11.95
C ASN A 92 -8.31 -1.89 -10.74
N ILE A 93 -9.12 -2.20 -9.74
CA ILE A 93 -8.73 -2.93 -8.53
C ILE A 93 -9.71 -4.10 -8.38
N GLU A 94 -9.16 -5.32 -8.40
CA GLU A 94 -9.93 -6.55 -8.23
C GLU A 94 -10.11 -6.91 -6.74
N PRO A 95 -11.31 -7.36 -6.33
CA PRO A 95 -11.53 -7.88 -4.99
C PRO A 95 -11.14 -9.37 -4.93
N PRO A 96 -10.87 -9.96 -3.75
CA PRO A 96 -10.67 -9.25 -2.49
C PRO A 96 -9.41 -8.38 -2.51
N PHE A 97 -9.49 -7.24 -1.85
CA PHE A 97 -8.42 -6.30 -1.61
C PHE A 97 -8.37 -5.98 -0.11
N PHE A 98 -7.20 -5.72 0.45
CA PHE A 98 -7.05 -5.35 1.85
C PHE A 98 -6.26 -4.05 2.01
N LEU A 99 -6.77 -3.15 2.84
CA LEU A 99 -6.15 -1.88 3.22
C LEU A 99 -6.17 -1.73 4.74
N THR A 100 -5.15 -1.11 5.33
CA THR A 100 -5.14 -0.80 6.77
C THR A 100 -5.76 0.58 7.05
N TRP A 101 -5.38 1.60 6.30
CA TRP A 101 -5.80 3.00 6.50
C TRP A 101 -6.43 3.64 5.26
N GLY A 102 -6.02 3.22 4.07
CA GLY A 102 -6.46 3.72 2.76
C GLY A 102 -5.87 5.08 2.40
N CYS A 103 -6.01 6.06 3.31
CA CYS A 103 -5.58 7.45 3.11
C CYS A 103 -4.08 7.66 2.89
N ASN A 104 -3.26 6.63 3.11
CA ASN A 104 -1.81 6.66 2.89
C ASN A 104 -1.39 6.14 1.50
N ILE A 105 -2.34 5.81 0.63
CA ILE A 105 -2.05 5.17 -0.67
C ILE A 105 -2.34 6.14 -1.81
N PHE A 106 -1.34 6.34 -2.65
CA PHE A 106 -1.37 7.29 -3.76
C PHE A 106 -1.13 6.55 -5.05
N VAL A 107 -2.13 6.50 -5.93
CA VAL A 107 -2.08 5.72 -7.18
C VAL A 107 -2.19 6.65 -8.39
N GLY A 108 -1.24 6.53 -9.31
CA GLY A 108 -1.21 7.22 -10.60
C GLY A 108 -2.20 6.66 -11.61
N ASP A 109 -2.04 7.02 -12.88
CA ASP A 109 -2.97 6.68 -13.95
C ASP A 109 -2.69 5.29 -14.55
N GLN A 110 -3.72 4.64 -15.10
CA GLN A 110 -3.60 3.39 -15.87
C GLN A 110 -3.02 2.22 -15.06
N VAL A 111 -3.33 2.16 -13.76
CA VAL A 111 -2.86 1.10 -12.85
C VAL A 111 -3.84 -0.08 -12.81
N TYR A 112 -3.32 -1.29 -12.79
CA TYR A 112 -4.09 -2.51 -12.58
C TYR A 112 -3.61 -3.22 -11.31
N ILE A 113 -4.51 -3.42 -10.34
CA ILE A 113 -4.26 -4.17 -9.12
C ILE A 113 -5.12 -5.44 -9.14
N ASN A 114 -4.45 -6.59 -9.21
CA ASN A 114 -5.14 -7.87 -9.30
C ASN A 114 -5.69 -8.33 -7.94
N ARG A 115 -6.40 -9.46 -7.96
CA ARG A 115 -7.10 -10.06 -6.83
C ARG A 115 -6.15 -10.48 -5.72
N GLY A 116 -6.59 -10.35 -4.47
CA GLY A 116 -5.88 -10.83 -3.29
C GLY A 116 -4.78 -9.89 -2.79
N VAL A 117 -4.59 -8.73 -3.41
CA VAL A 117 -3.55 -7.78 -2.99
C VAL A 117 -3.86 -7.22 -1.61
N SER A 118 -2.84 -7.14 -0.77
CA SER A 118 -2.91 -6.59 0.58
C SER A 118 -1.91 -5.46 0.75
N ILE A 119 -2.37 -4.29 1.18
CA ILE A 119 -1.52 -3.13 1.46
C ILE A 119 -1.67 -2.74 2.92
N TYR A 120 -0.59 -2.93 3.68
CA TYR A 120 -0.46 -2.51 5.06
C TYR A 120 0.19 -1.13 5.11
N ASP A 121 -0.61 -0.09 4.85
CA ASP A 121 -0.21 1.30 4.62
C ASP A 121 -0.06 2.10 5.92
N ASN A 122 0.72 1.61 6.88
CA ASN A 122 1.08 2.36 8.07
C ASN A 122 1.99 3.58 7.76
N ALA A 123 2.66 3.60 6.61
CA ALA A 123 3.33 4.75 6.04
C ALA A 123 2.89 4.88 4.57
N PRO A 124 3.23 5.98 3.88
CA PRO A 124 2.76 6.18 2.51
C PRO A 124 3.23 5.11 1.54
N VAL A 125 2.31 4.65 0.69
CA VAL A 125 2.60 3.79 -0.46
C VAL A 125 2.27 4.59 -1.71
N THR A 126 3.28 4.91 -2.50
CA THR A 126 3.09 5.60 -3.79
C THR A 126 3.25 4.61 -4.92
N ILE A 127 2.26 4.55 -5.81
CA ILE A 127 2.25 3.73 -7.02
C ILE A 127 2.13 4.69 -8.20
N GLY A 128 3.13 4.67 -9.09
CA GLY A 128 3.18 5.51 -10.28
C GLY A 128 2.17 5.10 -11.36
N ASP A 129 2.37 5.62 -12.56
CA ASP A 129 1.49 5.36 -13.68
C ASP A 129 1.80 4.02 -14.36
N ARG A 130 0.80 3.40 -14.99
CA ARG A 130 0.96 2.19 -15.83
C ARG A 130 1.57 1.00 -15.07
N VAL A 131 1.39 0.96 -13.76
CA VAL A 131 1.87 -0.14 -12.91
C VAL A 131 0.90 -1.32 -12.99
N LEU A 132 1.45 -2.53 -13.13
CA LEU A 132 0.71 -3.78 -13.05
C LEU A 132 1.09 -4.52 -11.77
N ILE A 133 0.12 -4.80 -10.90
CA ILE A 133 0.32 -5.58 -9.68
C ILE A 133 -0.39 -6.92 -9.82
N GLY A 134 0.38 -8.00 -9.78
CA GLY A 134 -0.09 -9.38 -9.87
C GLY A 134 -0.92 -9.81 -8.66
N PRO A 135 -1.57 -10.98 -8.75
CA PRO A 135 -2.45 -11.46 -7.69
C PRO A 135 -1.68 -11.80 -6.42
N ASP A 136 -2.35 -11.70 -5.27
CA ASP A 136 -1.83 -12.04 -3.94
C ASP A 136 -0.53 -11.28 -3.54
N VAL A 137 -0.23 -10.13 -4.17
CA VAL A 137 0.93 -9.30 -3.76
C VAL A 137 0.67 -8.68 -2.39
N CYS A 138 1.70 -8.69 -1.54
CA CYS A 138 1.68 -8.12 -0.21
C CYS A 138 2.63 -6.92 -0.14
N ILE A 139 2.11 -5.74 0.19
CA ILE A 139 2.90 -4.50 0.36
C ILE A 139 2.83 -4.10 1.83
N CYS A 140 3.97 -4.16 2.52
CA CYS A 140 4.04 -3.94 3.96
C CYS A 140 4.93 -2.75 4.29
N THR A 141 4.37 -1.64 4.76
CA THR A 141 5.17 -0.53 5.26
C THR A 141 5.52 -0.69 6.74
N GLY A 142 4.71 -1.42 7.51
CA GLY A 142 4.90 -1.61 8.95
C GLY A 142 5.93 -2.69 9.28
N THR A 143 6.69 -2.49 10.36
CA THR A 143 7.60 -3.48 10.94
C THR A 143 7.85 -3.22 12.43
N HIS A 144 8.69 -4.06 13.03
CA HIS A 144 9.12 -3.98 14.42
C HIS A 144 10.65 -4.02 14.49
N ASP A 145 11.22 -3.66 15.64
CA ASP A 145 12.65 -3.84 15.83
C ASP A 145 13.08 -5.30 15.65
N ALA A 146 14.19 -5.51 14.95
CA ALA A 146 14.73 -6.86 14.77
C ALA A 146 15.26 -7.43 16.10
N HIS A 147 15.82 -6.57 16.95
CA HIS A 147 16.37 -7.00 18.24
C HIS A 147 15.26 -7.27 19.27
N PRO A 148 15.19 -8.47 19.88
CA PRO A 148 14.10 -8.82 20.79
C PRO A 148 13.99 -7.92 22.03
N GLN A 149 15.10 -7.45 22.57
CA GLN A 149 15.08 -6.52 23.71
C GLN A 149 14.48 -5.17 23.33
N ALA A 150 14.87 -4.61 22.19
CA ALA A 150 14.32 -3.36 21.68
C ALA A 150 12.81 -3.49 21.44
N ARG A 151 12.32 -4.61 20.89
CA ARG A 151 10.86 -4.86 20.76
C ARG A 151 10.13 -4.89 22.10
N ARG A 152 10.73 -5.48 23.13
CA ARG A 152 10.13 -5.53 24.48
C ARG A 152 10.09 -4.15 25.11
N GLU A 153 11.18 -3.40 25.00
CA GLU A 153 11.30 -2.01 25.49
C GLU A 153 10.35 -1.07 24.76
N ALA A 154 10.13 -1.29 23.46
CA ALA A 154 9.12 -0.60 22.66
C ALA A 154 7.68 -1.05 22.99
N HIS A 155 7.48 -1.95 23.97
CA HIS A 155 6.18 -2.49 24.38
C HIS A 155 5.34 -3.04 23.21
N GLY A 156 5.99 -3.67 22.22
CA GLY A 156 5.33 -4.22 21.04
C GLY A 156 4.81 -3.17 20.05
N THR A 157 5.18 -1.90 20.21
CA THR A 157 4.90 -0.88 19.18
C THR A 157 5.61 -1.22 17.87
N SER A 158 5.07 -0.70 16.78
CA SER A 158 5.65 -0.81 15.44
C SER A 158 6.13 0.56 14.97
N PHE A 159 6.92 0.56 13.92
CA PHE A 159 7.21 1.74 13.10
C PHE A 159 6.97 1.37 11.64
N ALA A 160 6.88 2.36 10.76
CA ALA A 160 6.61 2.11 9.34
C ALA A 160 7.52 2.94 8.44
N LEU A 161 7.92 2.37 7.31
CA LEU A 161 8.74 3.06 6.32
C LEU A 161 7.98 3.11 4.99
N PRO A 162 7.94 4.29 4.33
CA PRO A 162 7.23 4.48 3.06
C PRO A 162 7.74 3.53 1.97
N ILE A 163 6.87 3.20 1.02
CA ILE A 163 7.20 2.41 -0.17
C ILE A 163 6.88 3.23 -1.42
N TRP A 164 7.78 3.17 -2.39
CA TRP A 164 7.58 3.79 -3.70
C TRP A 164 7.67 2.72 -4.80
N ILE A 165 6.65 2.64 -5.62
CA ILE A 165 6.62 1.85 -6.85
C ILE A 165 6.50 2.88 -7.98
N GLU A 166 7.57 3.09 -8.72
CA GLU A 166 7.58 4.07 -9.80
C GLU A 166 6.78 3.58 -11.02
N SER A 167 6.61 4.45 -12.01
CA SER A 167 5.80 4.13 -13.19
C SER A 167 6.33 2.94 -13.99
N ASP A 168 5.46 2.35 -14.81
CA ASP A 168 5.80 1.26 -15.74
C ASP A 168 6.30 -0.04 -15.08
N CYS A 169 6.17 -0.17 -13.75
CA CYS A 169 6.59 -1.37 -13.03
C CYS A 169 5.61 -2.54 -13.21
N TRP A 170 6.14 -3.75 -13.18
CA TRP A 170 5.34 -4.97 -13.07
C TRP A 170 5.71 -5.76 -11.82
N ILE A 171 4.75 -5.98 -10.93
CA ILE A 171 4.93 -6.76 -9.71
C ILE A 171 4.32 -8.14 -9.91
N GLY A 172 5.15 -9.18 -9.94
CA GLY A 172 4.73 -10.56 -10.12
C GLY A 172 3.86 -11.08 -8.98
N ALA A 173 3.04 -12.09 -9.29
CA ALA A 173 2.12 -12.71 -8.33
C ALA A 173 2.82 -13.13 -7.03
N ARG A 174 2.16 -12.94 -5.87
CA ARG A 174 2.67 -13.36 -4.55
C ARG A 174 4.01 -12.75 -4.14
N ALA A 175 4.45 -11.67 -4.78
CA ALA A 175 5.58 -10.91 -4.28
C ALA A 175 5.24 -10.22 -2.96
N THR A 176 6.23 -10.06 -2.08
CA THR A 176 6.12 -9.30 -0.84
C THR A 176 7.11 -8.15 -0.86
N ILE A 177 6.63 -6.91 -0.74
CA ILE A 177 7.45 -5.71 -0.71
C ILE A 177 7.60 -5.23 0.74
N LEU A 178 8.84 -5.16 1.22
CA LEU A 178 9.16 -4.81 2.61
C LEU A 178 9.26 -3.29 2.84
N PRO A 179 9.22 -2.84 4.10
CA PRO A 179 9.24 -1.42 4.46
C PRO A 179 10.45 -0.68 3.89
N GLY A 180 10.23 0.54 3.39
CA GLY A 180 11.31 1.44 2.96
C GLY A 180 11.82 1.19 1.55
N VAL A 181 11.27 0.19 0.85
CA VAL A 181 11.69 -0.18 -0.51
C VAL A 181 11.18 0.83 -1.53
N ARG A 182 12.08 1.21 -2.45
CA ARG A 182 11.76 1.85 -3.73
C ARG A 182 11.98 0.87 -4.87
N ILE A 183 10.98 0.72 -5.73
CA ILE A 183 11.05 -0.02 -6.99
C ILE A 183 11.14 1.01 -8.11
N GLY A 184 12.29 1.05 -8.77
CA GLY A 184 12.60 2.03 -9.81
C GLY A 184 11.76 1.84 -11.08
N GLN A 185 11.60 2.91 -11.84
CA GLN A 185 10.75 2.96 -13.03
C GLN A 185 11.03 1.79 -14.00
N GLY A 186 9.98 1.16 -14.52
CA GLY A 186 10.08 0.07 -15.49
C GLY A 186 10.59 -1.25 -14.91
N ALA A 187 10.89 -1.33 -13.61
CA ALA A 187 11.40 -2.55 -13.00
C ALA A 187 10.31 -3.64 -12.96
N THR A 188 10.76 -4.90 -13.09
CA THR A 188 9.89 -6.06 -12.88
C THR A 188 10.34 -6.83 -11.65
N VAL A 189 9.40 -7.09 -10.75
CA VAL A 189 9.58 -7.96 -9.58
C VAL A 189 9.05 -9.34 -9.92
N ALA A 190 9.88 -10.36 -9.77
CA ALA A 190 9.49 -11.74 -10.05
C ALA A 190 8.37 -12.23 -9.11
N ALA A 191 7.56 -13.18 -9.59
CA ALA A 191 6.54 -13.82 -8.77
C ALA A 191 7.17 -14.54 -7.56
N GLY A 192 6.54 -14.39 -6.38
CA GLY A 192 7.02 -14.96 -5.12
C GLY A 192 8.24 -14.30 -4.51
N ALA A 193 8.76 -13.21 -5.10
CA ALA A 193 9.93 -12.50 -4.58
C ALA A 193 9.64 -11.84 -3.23
N VAL A 194 10.64 -11.82 -2.33
CA VAL A 194 10.61 -11.01 -1.11
C VAL A 194 11.57 -9.86 -1.29
N VAL A 195 11.03 -8.68 -1.59
CA VAL A 195 11.83 -7.50 -1.92
C VAL A 195 12.24 -6.80 -0.64
N THR A 196 13.50 -6.99 -0.25
CA THR A 196 14.08 -6.48 1.00
C THR A 196 14.93 -5.22 0.84
N LYS A 197 15.22 -4.84 -0.41
CA LYS A 197 16.06 -3.70 -0.78
C LYS A 197 15.47 -3.02 -2.01
N ASN A 198 15.93 -1.81 -2.29
CA ASN A 198 15.53 -1.08 -3.49
C ASN A 198 15.84 -1.91 -4.76
N VAL A 199 14.97 -1.77 -5.75
CA VAL A 199 15.12 -2.35 -7.07
C VAL A 199 15.47 -1.21 -8.02
N GLU A 200 16.60 -1.35 -8.72
CA GLU A 200 17.01 -0.37 -9.71
C GLU A 200 16.00 -0.31 -10.88
N PRO A 201 15.90 0.84 -11.58
CA PRO A 201 15.05 0.97 -12.76
C PRO A 201 15.26 -0.15 -13.79
N GLY A 202 14.17 -0.60 -14.41
CA GLY A 202 14.20 -1.68 -15.38
C GLY A 202 14.82 -1.28 -16.72
N ALA A 203 15.48 -2.24 -17.38
CA ALA A 203 15.88 -2.07 -18.77
C ALA A 203 14.64 -2.15 -19.69
N PRO A 204 14.56 -1.35 -20.77
CA PRO A 204 13.38 -1.25 -21.64
C PRO A 204 12.98 -2.54 -22.37
N THR A 205 13.78 -3.61 -22.30
CA THR A 205 13.52 -4.90 -22.93
C THR A 205 14.04 -6.04 -22.05
N LEU A 206 13.29 -6.41 -21.00
CA LEU A 206 13.53 -7.66 -20.27
C LEU A 206 12.62 -8.76 -20.84
N LYS A 207 13.21 -9.86 -21.31
CA LYS A 207 12.44 -11.07 -21.61
C LYS A 207 11.95 -11.71 -20.31
N PRO A 208 10.82 -12.44 -20.30
CA PRO A 208 10.36 -13.16 -19.10
C PRO A 208 11.41 -14.09 -18.48
N SER A 209 12.35 -14.59 -19.26
CA SER A 209 13.49 -15.41 -18.83
C SER A 209 14.62 -14.63 -18.11
N GLU A 210 14.62 -13.30 -18.24
CA GLU A 210 15.65 -12.39 -17.72
C GLU A 210 15.17 -11.64 -16.47
N LEU A 211 13.98 -11.99 -15.95
CA LEU A 211 13.45 -11.50 -14.68
C LEU A 211 14.32 -12.03 -13.56
N SER A 212 15.46 -11.37 -13.34
CA SER A 212 16.45 -11.75 -12.34
C SER A 212 15.82 -11.62 -10.96
N ILE A 213 15.57 -12.80 -10.41
CA ILE A 213 15.30 -13.14 -9.02
C ILE A 213 16.07 -12.21 -8.07
N LEU A 214 15.38 -11.23 -7.48
CA LEU A 214 15.76 -10.68 -6.19
C LEU A 214 15.19 -11.64 -5.14
N ARG A 215 16.03 -12.57 -4.68
CA ARG A 215 15.78 -13.44 -3.52
C ARG A 215 16.07 -12.68 -2.23
#